data_AF-A0A222MZ83-F1
#
_entry.id   AF-A0A222MZ83-F1
#
_cell.length_a   1.000
_cell.length_b   1.000
_cell.length_c   1.000
_cell.angle_alpha   90.00
_cell.angle_beta   90.00
_cell.angle_gamma   90.00
#
_symmetry.space_group_name_H-M   'P 1'
#
loop_
_entity.id
_entity.type
_entity.pdbx_description
1 polymer ?
#
loop_
_entity_poly.entity_id
_entity_poly.type
_entity_poly.pdbx_seq_one_letter_code
_entity_poly.pdbx_strand_id
1 'polypeptide(L)'
;MQIFSFLPTVSVVFEILALICAFYFKQGKIFFLTLTLLLFRFLYFFAPLDRVNLLLAIFLPLLWFLFCLLPSKNLLFSRLNLSKALTLLFFFFFLLFCLKLPYTNAKIDEFLSSYANFTDFILLPFLAVFILLALISFFNAQRYQALSLILAYISFFTSYIKELFYFEFASLFFLGFMLYDRYKDLFFDPLTFLPNENSLKRFIRAKENLNFMLLKFELLDNLQEKYARLYLKKMAKILRYLSKDYKIFSTKFGFVFVCDDEMKISNLEHIIKALKNTEIKIRKERISLPISTKMLDEKGLKVMLT
;
A
#
# COMPACT_ATOMS: atom_id res chain seq x y z
N MET A 1 12.83 -5.65 -32.04
CA MET A 1 11.65 -4.82 -32.39
C MET A 1 10.30 -5.47 -32.02
N GLN A 2 10.19 -6.79 -31.83
CA GLN A 2 8.91 -7.45 -31.49
C GLN A 2 8.62 -7.61 -29.97
N ILE A 3 9.66 -7.63 -29.11
CA ILE A 3 9.48 -7.94 -27.68
C ILE A 3 8.67 -6.88 -26.94
N PHE A 4 8.73 -5.60 -27.31
CA PHE A 4 8.00 -4.56 -26.58
C PHE A 4 6.57 -4.29 -27.08
N SER A 5 6.12 -5.03 -28.11
CA SER A 5 4.80 -4.83 -28.73
C SER A 5 3.61 -5.30 -27.87
N PHE A 6 3.85 -6.19 -26.90
CA PHE A 6 2.81 -6.69 -25.98
C PHE A 6 2.56 -5.79 -24.78
N LEU A 7 3.52 -4.92 -24.44
CA LEU A 7 3.45 -4.04 -23.27
C LEU A 7 2.21 -3.13 -23.25
N PRO A 8 1.72 -2.52 -24.37
CA PRO A 8 0.53 -1.67 -24.32
C PRO A 8 -0.70 -2.46 -23.85
N THR A 9 -0.85 -3.70 -24.33
CA THR A 9 -1.93 -4.59 -23.97
C THR A 9 -1.85 -5.01 -22.50
N VAL A 10 -0.66 -5.38 -22.04
CA VAL A 10 -0.42 -5.76 -20.64
C VAL A 10 -0.63 -4.57 -19.70
N SER A 11 -0.27 -3.37 -20.13
CA SER A 11 -0.47 -2.14 -19.38
C SER A 11 -1.95 -1.84 -19.12
N VAL A 12 -2.80 -1.99 -20.15
CA VAL A 12 -4.25 -1.84 -19.99
C VAL A 12 -4.81 -2.88 -19.03
N VAL A 13 -4.33 -4.13 -19.11
CA VAL A 13 -4.72 -5.19 -18.15
C VAL A 13 -4.38 -4.78 -16.72
N PHE A 14 -3.18 -4.25 -16.47
CA PHE A 14 -2.81 -3.78 -15.13
C PHE A 14 -3.63 -2.59 -14.65
N GLU A 15 -3.97 -1.65 -15.52
CA GLU A 15 -4.85 -0.52 -15.17
C GLU A 15 -6.26 -1.00 -14.80
N ILE A 16 -6.84 -1.91 -15.59
CA ILE A 16 -8.17 -2.50 -15.31
C ILE A 16 -8.14 -3.30 -14.00
N LEU A 17 -7.12 -4.14 -13.79
CA LEU A 17 -6.98 -4.90 -12.56
C LEU A 17 -6.80 -3.97 -11.34
N ALA A 18 -5.99 -2.91 -11.47
CA ALA A 18 -5.83 -1.92 -10.40
C ALA A 18 -7.15 -1.19 -10.11
N LEU A 19 -7.97 -0.87 -11.11
CA LEU A 19 -9.32 -0.30 -10.90
C LEU A 19 -10.23 -1.26 -10.15
N ILE A 20 -10.28 -2.53 -10.56
CA ILE A 20 -11.11 -3.57 -9.90
C ILE A 20 -10.66 -3.76 -8.46
N CYS A 21 -9.35 -3.89 -8.21
CA CYS A 21 -8.79 -4.00 -6.87
C CYS A 21 -9.09 -2.77 -6.02
N ALA A 22 -8.92 -1.56 -6.57
CA ALA A 22 -9.20 -0.33 -5.84
C ALA A 22 -10.68 -0.19 -5.49
N PHE A 23 -11.57 -0.61 -6.39
CA PHE A 23 -13.01 -0.69 -6.13
C PHE A 23 -13.33 -1.67 -5.02
N TYR A 24 -12.86 -2.92 -5.15
CA TYR A 24 -13.14 -4.00 -4.21
C TYR A 24 -12.60 -3.70 -2.80
N PHE A 25 -11.36 -3.18 -2.72
CA PHE A 25 -10.72 -2.84 -1.45
C PHE A 25 -11.12 -1.47 -0.89
N LYS A 26 -12.06 -0.75 -1.54
CA LYS A 26 -12.56 0.56 -1.11
C LYS A 26 -11.43 1.61 -0.98
N GLN A 27 -10.49 1.60 -1.92
CA GLN A 27 -9.35 2.52 -2.00
C GLN A 27 -9.66 3.68 -2.97
N GLY A 28 -10.52 4.60 -2.53
CA GLY A 28 -11.05 5.66 -3.39
C GLY A 28 -10.00 6.53 -4.08
N LYS A 29 -8.90 6.89 -3.38
CA LYS A 29 -7.81 7.68 -3.99
C LYS A 29 -7.13 6.93 -5.14
N ILE A 30 -6.74 5.68 -4.91
CA ILE A 30 -6.07 4.85 -5.91
C ILE A 30 -6.99 4.63 -7.12
N PHE A 31 -8.29 4.46 -6.89
CA PHE A 31 -9.27 4.32 -7.96
C PHE A 31 -9.27 5.53 -8.92
N PHE A 32 -9.40 6.76 -8.40
CA PHE A 32 -9.43 7.96 -9.26
C PHE A 32 -8.09 8.23 -9.95
N LEU A 33 -6.96 7.96 -9.28
CA LEU A 33 -5.64 8.07 -9.91
C LEU A 33 -5.47 7.06 -11.05
N THR A 34 -5.86 5.81 -10.83
CA THR A 34 -5.81 4.77 -11.88
C THR A 34 -6.76 5.09 -13.04
N LEU A 35 -7.96 5.61 -12.74
CA LEU A 35 -8.91 6.05 -13.76
C LEU A 35 -8.35 7.21 -14.60
N THR A 36 -7.58 8.10 -13.98
CA THR A 36 -6.90 9.19 -14.67
C THR A 36 -5.90 8.66 -15.70
N LEU A 37 -5.09 7.66 -15.32
CA LEU A 37 -4.16 7.00 -16.25
C LEU A 37 -4.89 6.39 -17.45
N LEU A 38 -6.00 5.68 -17.18
CA LEU A 38 -6.80 5.07 -18.24
C LEU A 38 -7.42 6.11 -19.19
N LEU A 39 -7.90 7.24 -18.66
CA LEU A 39 -8.44 8.32 -19.48
C LEU A 39 -7.39 9.01 -20.32
N PHE A 40 -6.20 9.27 -19.76
CA PHE A 40 -5.11 9.81 -20.55
C PHE A 40 -4.65 8.84 -21.61
N ARG A 41 -4.62 7.54 -21.31
CA ARG A 41 -4.35 6.52 -22.32
C ARG A 41 -5.35 6.60 -23.48
N PHE A 42 -6.63 6.83 -23.16
CA PHE A 42 -7.67 6.95 -24.17
C PHE A 42 -7.46 8.15 -25.12
N LEU A 43 -6.79 9.21 -24.67
CA LEU A 43 -6.47 10.36 -25.53
C LEU A 43 -5.55 10.02 -26.70
N TYR A 44 -4.69 9.00 -26.57
CA TYR A 44 -3.81 8.54 -27.65
C TYR A 44 -4.57 7.98 -28.86
N PHE A 45 -5.87 7.67 -28.73
CA PHE A 45 -6.70 7.30 -29.88
C PHE A 45 -7.19 8.50 -30.71
N PHE A 46 -7.13 9.71 -30.18
CA PHE A 46 -7.73 10.91 -30.80
C PHE A 46 -6.71 11.88 -31.38
N ALA A 47 -5.42 11.71 -31.09
CA ALA A 47 -4.39 12.65 -31.50
C ALA A 47 -3.00 12.01 -31.59
N PRO A 48 -2.06 12.64 -32.33
CA PRO A 48 -0.67 12.19 -32.41
C PRO A 48 0.02 12.15 -31.04
N LEU A 49 1.00 11.25 -30.90
CA LEU A 49 1.77 11.00 -29.67
C LEU A 49 2.32 12.28 -29.04
N ASP A 50 2.98 13.14 -29.81
CA ASP A 50 3.64 14.35 -29.29
C ASP A 50 2.65 15.31 -28.63
N ARG A 51 1.45 15.43 -29.22
CA ARG A 51 0.39 16.29 -28.72
C ARG A 51 -0.20 15.76 -27.41
N VAL A 52 -0.43 14.45 -27.35
CA VAL A 52 -0.96 13.81 -26.14
C VAL A 52 0.08 13.84 -25.02
N ASN A 53 1.34 13.59 -25.34
CA ASN A 53 2.47 13.66 -24.40
C ASN A 53 2.64 15.06 -23.81
N LEU A 54 2.47 16.12 -24.60
CA LEU A 54 2.51 17.51 -24.12
C LEU A 54 1.38 17.82 -23.15
N LEU A 55 0.15 17.39 -23.46
CA LEU A 55 -0.98 17.56 -22.55
C LEU A 55 -0.78 16.76 -21.26
N LEU A 56 -0.30 15.52 -21.38
CA LEU A 56 0.03 14.67 -20.24
C LEU A 56 1.05 15.31 -19.30
N ALA A 57 2.15 15.82 -19.86
CA ALA A 57 3.18 16.53 -19.12
C ALA A 57 2.64 17.63 -18.20
N ILE A 58 1.60 18.34 -18.63
CA ILE A 58 1.03 19.48 -17.90
C ILE A 58 -0.11 19.05 -16.97
N PHE A 59 -1.04 18.22 -17.47
CA PHE A 59 -2.31 17.96 -16.80
C PHE A 59 -2.27 16.75 -15.86
N LEU A 60 -1.42 15.75 -16.12
CA LEU A 60 -1.30 14.59 -15.24
C LEU A 60 -0.79 14.94 -13.83
N PRO A 61 0.27 15.77 -13.64
CA PRO A 61 0.74 16.16 -12.32
C PRO A 61 -0.29 17.03 -11.62
N LEU A 62 -0.97 17.91 -12.36
CA LEU A 62 -2.04 18.77 -11.84
C LEU A 62 -3.20 17.95 -11.28
N LEU A 63 -3.68 16.96 -12.04
CA LEU A 63 -4.74 16.05 -11.59
C LEU A 63 -4.28 15.19 -10.39
N TRP A 64 -3.04 14.72 -10.41
CA TRP A 64 -2.45 14.01 -9.27
C TRP A 64 -2.46 14.88 -8.02
N PHE A 65 -2.00 16.12 -8.14
CA PHE A 65 -1.97 17.11 -7.08
C PHE A 65 -3.37 17.41 -6.52
N LEU A 66 -4.35 17.67 -7.38
CA LEU A 66 -5.73 17.91 -6.99
C LEU A 66 -6.31 16.72 -6.22
N PHE A 67 -6.11 15.49 -6.67
CA PHE A 67 -6.63 14.31 -5.97
C PHE A 67 -5.91 13.98 -4.67
N CYS A 68 -4.65 14.42 -4.51
CA CYS A 68 -3.93 14.33 -3.25
C CYS A 68 -4.48 15.31 -2.20
N LEU A 69 -4.80 16.54 -2.60
CA LEU A 69 -5.39 17.56 -1.72
C LEU A 69 -6.85 17.28 -1.36
N LEU A 70 -7.64 16.78 -2.31
CA LEU A 70 -9.06 16.57 -2.09
C LEU A 70 -9.29 15.45 -1.06
N PRO A 71 -10.10 15.70 0.00
CA PRO A 71 -10.42 14.68 0.98
C PRO A 71 -11.07 13.48 0.29
N SER A 72 -10.72 12.28 0.72
CA SER A 72 -11.26 11.04 0.16
C SER A 72 -11.96 10.25 1.25
N LYS A 73 -13.13 9.70 0.93
CA LYS A 73 -13.69 8.58 1.69
C LYS A 73 -13.35 7.26 0.99
N ASN A 74 -13.29 6.20 1.79
CA ASN A 74 -13.05 4.84 1.29
C ASN A 74 -14.16 4.40 0.31
N LEU A 75 -15.40 4.85 0.55
CA LEU A 75 -16.54 4.57 -0.34
C LEU A 75 -16.50 5.43 -1.60
N LEU A 76 -16.42 4.79 -2.76
CA LEU A 76 -16.36 5.44 -4.07
C LEU A 76 -17.57 6.34 -4.36
N PHE A 77 -18.78 5.85 -4.12
CA PHE A 77 -20.03 6.61 -4.33
C PHE A 77 -20.39 7.51 -3.13
N SER A 78 -19.40 8.17 -2.54
CA SER A 78 -19.65 9.17 -1.50
C SER A 78 -19.70 10.57 -2.08
N ARG A 79 -20.47 11.48 -1.45
CA ARG A 79 -20.56 12.89 -1.88
C ARG A 79 -19.20 13.58 -2.04
N LEU A 80 -18.23 13.22 -1.20
CA LEU A 80 -16.86 13.77 -1.28
C LEU A 80 -16.05 13.23 -2.47
N ASN A 81 -16.39 12.04 -2.97
CA ASN A 81 -15.74 11.45 -4.13
C ASN A 81 -16.46 11.83 -5.44
N LEU A 82 -17.72 12.28 -5.39
CA LEU A 82 -18.43 12.84 -6.55
C LEU A 82 -17.70 14.06 -7.12
N SER A 83 -17.13 14.92 -6.27
CA SER A 83 -16.33 16.05 -6.75
C SER A 83 -15.13 15.58 -7.58
N LYS A 84 -14.46 14.51 -7.16
CA LYS A 84 -13.34 13.90 -7.93
C LYS A 84 -13.80 13.36 -9.28
N ALA A 85 -14.96 12.68 -9.32
CA ALA A 85 -15.54 12.18 -10.55
C ALA A 85 -15.90 13.35 -11.51
N LEU A 86 -16.51 14.42 -11.01
CA LEU A 86 -16.85 15.60 -11.80
C LEU A 86 -15.60 16.33 -12.29
N THR A 87 -14.59 16.52 -11.44
CA THR A 87 -13.29 17.09 -11.83
C THR A 87 -12.67 16.26 -12.95
N LEU A 88 -12.64 14.93 -12.81
CA LEU A 88 -12.06 14.03 -13.80
C LEU A 88 -12.82 14.09 -15.14
N LEU A 89 -14.16 14.09 -15.12
CA LEU A 89 -14.98 14.27 -16.33
C LEU A 89 -14.73 15.63 -16.98
N PHE A 90 -14.71 16.71 -16.20
CA PHE A 90 -14.45 18.05 -16.71
C PHE A 90 -13.09 18.13 -17.41
N PHE A 91 -12.03 17.66 -16.75
CA PHE A 91 -10.69 17.65 -17.33
C PHE A 91 -10.62 16.77 -18.57
N PHE A 92 -11.31 15.63 -18.59
CA PHE A 92 -11.34 14.76 -19.76
C PHE A 92 -11.96 15.45 -20.99
N PHE A 93 -13.13 16.08 -20.83
CA PHE A 93 -13.75 16.84 -21.93
C PHE A 93 -12.92 18.06 -22.32
N PHE A 94 -12.33 18.75 -21.35
CA PHE A 94 -11.43 19.87 -21.61
C PHE A 94 -10.19 19.43 -22.41
N LEU A 95 -9.57 18.30 -22.06
CA LEU A 95 -8.44 17.73 -22.80
C LEU A 95 -8.83 17.34 -24.23
N LEU A 96 -9.99 16.70 -24.41
CA LEU A 96 -10.51 16.40 -25.76
C LEU A 96 -10.73 17.67 -26.58
N PHE A 97 -11.19 18.75 -25.97
CA PHE A 97 -11.30 20.05 -26.64
C PHE A 97 -9.93 20.63 -26.99
N CYS A 98 -8.96 20.59 -26.06
CA CYS A 98 -7.58 21.00 -26.30
C CYS A 98 -6.92 20.21 -27.43
N LEU A 99 -7.32 18.95 -27.67
CA LEU A 99 -6.86 18.13 -28.78
C LEU A 99 -7.45 18.53 -30.15
N LYS A 100 -8.55 19.29 -30.19
CA LYS A 100 -9.18 19.74 -31.45
C LYS A 100 -8.71 21.11 -31.91
N LEU A 101 -8.10 21.91 -31.03
CA LEU A 101 -7.59 23.24 -31.41
C LEU A 101 -6.55 23.11 -32.54
N PRO A 102 -6.57 23.98 -33.55
CA PRO A 102 -5.55 23.94 -34.59
C PRO A 102 -4.18 24.17 -33.95
N TYR A 103 -3.22 23.31 -34.29
CA TYR A 103 -1.83 23.52 -33.92
C TYR A 103 -1.37 24.76 -34.70
N THR A 104 -1.19 25.89 -34.03
CA THR A 104 -0.62 27.08 -34.66
C THR A 104 0.88 26.83 -34.85
N ASN A 105 1.23 26.08 -35.91
CA ASN A 105 2.59 25.64 -36.24
C ASN A 105 3.60 26.81 -36.30
N ALA A 106 3.17 28.05 -36.56
CA ALA A 106 4.09 29.14 -36.85
C ALA A 106 4.78 29.82 -35.63
N LYS A 107 4.40 29.51 -34.38
CA LYS A 107 5.04 30.12 -33.19
C LYS A 107 5.42 29.12 -32.11
N ILE A 108 4.70 28.01 -32.01
CA ILE A 108 5.03 26.95 -31.05
C ILE A 108 6.24 26.17 -31.56
N ASP A 109 6.35 25.87 -32.87
CA ASP A 109 7.54 25.19 -33.38
C ASP A 109 8.80 26.07 -33.28
N GLU A 110 8.67 27.40 -33.43
CA GLU A 110 9.77 28.35 -33.15
C GLU A 110 10.10 28.45 -31.66
N PHE A 111 9.10 28.47 -30.77
CA PHE A 111 9.27 28.48 -29.32
C PHE A 111 9.77 27.13 -28.78
N LEU A 112 9.47 26.01 -29.43
CA LEU A 112 9.91 24.67 -29.06
C LEU A 112 11.26 24.30 -29.69
N SER A 113 11.58 24.80 -30.89
CA SER A 113 12.89 24.60 -31.54
C SER A 113 13.99 25.50 -30.98
N SER A 114 13.64 26.63 -30.38
CA SER A 114 14.59 27.46 -29.63
C SER A 114 14.98 26.88 -28.27
N TYR A 115 14.25 25.87 -27.78
CA TYR A 115 14.69 25.00 -26.69
C TYR A 115 15.17 23.67 -27.26
N ALA A 116 16.47 23.58 -27.53
CA ALA A 116 17.15 22.35 -28.01
C ALA A 116 16.89 21.09 -27.17
N ASN A 117 16.25 21.23 -26.01
CA ASN A 117 15.79 20.15 -25.15
C ASN A 117 14.32 20.38 -24.76
N PHE A 118 13.36 19.90 -25.57
CA PHE A 118 11.93 19.82 -25.21
C PHE A 118 11.68 19.17 -23.83
N THR A 119 12.63 18.33 -23.39
CA THR A 119 12.69 17.77 -22.04
C THR A 119 12.74 18.84 -20.95
N ASP A 120 13.45 19.95 -21.14
CA ASP A 120 13.79 20.90 -20.08
C ASP A 120 12.60 21.81 -19.72
N PHE A 121 11.78 22.19 -20.72
CA PHE A 121 10.58 23.00 -20.49
C PHE A 121 9.45 22.20 -19.80
N ILE A 122 9.28 20.93 -20.15
CA ILE A 122 8.33 20.02 -19.48
C ILE A 122 8.85 19.60 -18.09
N LEU A 123 10.17 19.52 -17.92
CA LEU A 123 10.79 19.19 -16.65
C LEU A 123 10.44 20.21 -15.57
N LEU A 124 10.45 21.50 -15.86
CA LEU A 124 10.24 22.54 -14.85
C LEU A 124 8.88 22.48 -14.12
N PRO A 125 7.71 22.45 -14.81
CA PRO A 125 6.41 22.29 -14.16
C PRO A 125 6.27 20.90 -13.52
N PHE A 126 6.84 19.85 -14.13
CA PHE A 126 6.89 18.52 -13.52
C PHE A 126 7.65 18.55 -12.18
N LEU A 127 8.82 19.17 -12.13
CA LEU A 127 9.70 19.22 -10.97
C LEU A 127 9.08 20.09 -9.86
N ALA A 128 8.41 21.19 -10.24
CA ALA A 128 7.64 22.02 -9.31
C ALA A 128 6.49 21.23 -8.66
N VAL A 129 5.68 20.53 -9.46
CA VAL A 129 4.57 19.70 -8.93
C VAL A 129 5.12 18.50 -8.16
N PHE A 130 6.25 17.92 -8.58
CA PHE A 130 6.91 16.83 -7.89
C PHE A 130 7.41 17.24 -6.50
N ILE A 131 8.11 18.37 -6.37
CA ILE A 131 8.54 18.92 -5.07
C ILE A 131 7.33 19.15 -4.17
N LEU A 132 6.29 19.76 -4.73
CA LEU A 132 5.10 20.11 -3.97
C LEU A 132 4.33 18.85 -3.50
N LEU A 133 4.21 17.83 -4.35
CA LEU A 133 3.64 16.53 -4.00
C LEU A 133 4.52 15.76 -3.02
N ALA A 134 5.85 15.84 -3.13
CA ALA A 134 6.77 15.22 -2.17
C ALA A 134 6.61 15.85 -0.78
N LEU A 135 6.53 17.18 -0.70
CA LEU A 135 6.25 17.90 0.55
C LEU A 135 4.90 17.49 1.15
N ILE A 136 3.83 17.51 0.36
CA ILE A 136 2.50 17.13 0.83
C ILE A 136 2.44 15.66 1.24
N SER A 137 3.03 14.77 0.46
CA SER A 137 3.09 13.34 0.77
C SER A 137 3.88 13.08 2.05
N PHE A 138 4.94 13.87 2.30
CA PHE A 138 5.71 13.81 3.54
C PHE A 138 4.85 14.25 4.73
N PHE A 139 4.19 15.41 4.65
CA PHE A 139 3.34 15.91 5.73
C PHE A 139 2.10 15.04 5.98
N ASN A 140 1.53 14.43 4.93
CA ASN A 140 0.32 13.60 5.02
C ASN A 140 0.60 12.09 5.15
N ALA A 141 1.86 11.68 5.27
CA ALA A 141 2.30 10.26 5.31
C ALA A 141 1.83 9.41 4.12
N GLN A 142 1.58 10.02 2.95
CA GLN A 142 1.05 9.37 1.74
C GLN A 142 2.15 9.10 0.70
N ARG A 143 3.25 8.47 1.13
CA ARG A 143 4.46 8.24 0.31
C ARG A 143 4.20 7.48 -1.00
N TYR A 144 3.18 6.63 -1.03
CA TYR A 144 2.80 5.87 -2.23
C TYR A 144 2.36 6.79 -3.39
N GLN A 145 1.84 7.99 -3.10
CA GLN A 145 1.36 8.91 -4.14
C GLN A 145 2.52 9.51 -4.94
N ALA A 146 3.54 10.02 -4.26
CA ALA A 146 4.75 10.54 -4.90
C ALA A 146 5.43 9.46 -5.75
N LEU A 147 5.59 8.25 -5.20
CA LEU A 147 6.20 7.14 -5.93
C LEU A 147 5.38 6.75 -7.18
N SER A 148 4.05 6.65 -7.06
CA SER A 148 3.18 6.32 -8.20
C SER A 148 3.24 7.38 -9.32
N LEU A 149 3.41 8.66 -8.99
CA LEU A 149 3.59 9.70 -9.99
C LEU A 149 4.92 9.53 -10.73
N ILE A 150 6.01 9.29 -10.02
CA ILE A 150 7.32 9.03 -10.66
C ILE A 150 7.18 7.87 -11.64
N LEU A 151 6.58 6.77 -11.19
CA LEU A 151 6.37 5.58 -12.01
C LEU A 151 5.48 5.84 -13.23
N ALA A 152 4.48 6.73 -13.11
CA ALA A 152 3.66 7.17 -14.24
C ALA A 152 4.47 8.01 -15.26
N TYR A 153 5.57 8.62 -14.83
CA TYR A 153 6.41 9.50 -15.63
C TYR A 153 7.69 8.88 -16.18
N ILE A 154 8.09 7.69 -15.71
CA ILE A 154 9.31 7.00 -16.16
C ILE A 154 9.39 6.92 -17.69
N SER A 155 8.25 6.73 -18.36
CA SER A 155 8.16 6.64 -19.82
C SER A 155 8.58 7.92 -20.55
N PHE A 156 8.45 9.09 -19.93
CA PHE A 156 8.82 10.37 -20.54
C PHE A 156 10.31 10.69 -20.43
N PHE A 157 11.05 10.04 -19.52
CA PHE A 157 12.47 10.30 -19.27
C PHE A 157 13.42 9.62 -20.27
N THR A 158 12.95 8.65 -21.04
CA THR A 158 13.79 7.86 -21.95
C THR A 158 13.30 7.99 -23.38
N SER A 159 14.17 8.45 -24.29
CA SER A 159 13.85 8.62 -25.71
C SER A 159 13.29 7.36 -26.38
N TYR A 160 13.78 6.18 -25.96
CA TYR A 160 13.31 4.87 -26.43
C TYR A 160 11.90 4.50 -25.96
N ILE A 161 11.42 5.09 -24.86
CA ILE A 161 10.12 4.77 -24.24
C ILE A 161 9.05 5.80 -24.62
N LYS A 162 9.44 6.97 -25.17
CA LYS A 162 8.50 8.01 -25.62
C LYS A 162 7.56 7.58 -26.75
N GLU A 163 7.94 6.58 -27.53
CA GLU A 163 7.10 5.99 -28.59
C GLU A 163 6.01 5.06 -28.03
N LEU A 164 5.96 4.86 -26.72
CA LEU A 164 5.18 3.82 -26.08
C LEU A 164 4.09 4.39 -25.15
N PHE A 165 2.89 3.82 -25.26
CA PHE A 165 1.66 4.31 -24.61
C PHE A 165 1.54 3.91 -23.11
N TYR A 166 2.55 4.12 -22.27
CA TYR A 166 2.69 3.33 -21.03
C TYR A 166 2.55 4.09 -19.70
N PHE A 167 1.55 3.71 -18.89
CA PHE A 167 1.46 4.01 -17.43
C PHE A 167 1.58 2.75 -16.55
N GLU A 168 2.09 1.66 -17.12
CA GLU A 168 2.06 0.30 -16.53
C GLU A 168 2.72 0.24 -15.16
N PHE A 169 3.84 0.94 -14.98
CA PHE A 169 4.56 0.94 -13.72
C PHE A 169 3.75 1.53 -12.56
N ALA A 170 2.97 2.59 -12.82
CA ALA A 170 2.09 3.18 -11.81
C ALA A 170 0.93 2.24 -11.47
N SER A 171 0.28 1.65 -12.48
CA SER A 171 -0.80 0.67 -12.25
C SER A 171 -0.32 -0.60 -11.55
N LEU A 172 0.85 -1.12 -11.93
CA LEU A 172 1.45 -2.30 -11.32
C LEU A 172 1.86 -2.03 -9.87
N PHE A 173 2.42 -0.84 -9.61
CA PHE A 173 2.70 -0.40 -8.26
C PHE A 173 1.43 -0.30 -7.42
N PHE A 174 0.34 0.29 -7.94
CA PHE A 174 -0.93 0.35 -7.21
C PHE A 174 -1.47 -1.04 -6.90
N LEU A 175 -1.43 -1.95 -7.87
CA LEU A 175 -1.87 -3.34 -7.68
C LEU A 175 -1.04 -4.05 -6.61
N GLY A 176 0.29 -3.98 -6.71
CA GLY A 176 1.21 -4.55 -5.73
C GLY A 176 1.03 -3.95 -4.33
N PHE A 177 0.88 -2.62 -4.25
CA PHE A 177 0.63 -1.91 -3.00
C PHE A 177 -0.66 -2.37 -2.33
N MET A 178 -1.77 -2.44 -3.07
CA MET A 178 -3.06 -2.88 -2.52
C MET A 178 -3.04 -4.35 -2.10
N LEU A 179 -2.44 -5.22 -2.90
CA LEU A 179 -2.31 -6.65 -2.56
C LEU A 179 -1.42 -6.84 -1.32
N TYR A 180 -0.33 -6.09 -1.22
CA TYR A 180 0.57 -6.16 -0.08
C TYR A 180 -0.09 -5.63 1.21
N ASP A 181 -0.81 -4.51 1.13
CA ASP A 181 -1.55 -3.96 2.27
C ASP A 181 -2.59 -4.96 2.78
N ARG A 182 -3.32 -5.61 1.86
CA ARG A 182 -4.29 -6.65 2.21
C ARG A 182 -3.66 -7.92 2.72
N TYR A 183 -2.54 -8.35 2.16
CA TYR A 183 -1.75 -9.45 2.70
C TYR A 183 -1.35 -9.15 4.15
N LYS A 184 -0.86 -7.94 4.42
CA LYS A 184 -0.47 -7.53 5.76
C LYS A 184 -1.65 -7.56 6.73
N ASP A 185 -2.80 -7.01 6.34
CA ASP A 185 -4.03 -7.05 7.15
C ASP A 185 -4.51 -8.48 7.43
N LEU A 186 -4.42 -9.38 6.44
CA LEU A 186 -4.90 -10.75 6.54
C LEU A 186 -4.02 -11.66 7.39
N PHE A 187 -2.71 -11.43 7.40
CA PHE A 187 -1.71 -12.33 7.96
C PHE A 187 -0.98 -11.78 9.18
N PHE A 188 -1.12 -10.50 9.50
CA PHE A 188 -0.51 -9.87 10.67
C PHE A 188 -1.55 -9.15 11.52
N ASP A 189 -1.36 -9.17 12.83
CA ASP A 189 -2.20 -8.39 13.74
C ASP A 189 -1.81 -6.89 13.67
N PRO A 190 -2.75 -5.98 13.38
CA PRO A 190 -2.46 -4.54 13.29
C PRO A 190 -1.96 -3.93 14.61
N LEU A 191 -2.25 -4.53 15.77
CA LEU A 191 -1.82 -4.00 17.07
C LEU A 191 -0.38 -4.40 17.41
N THR A 192 -0.08 -5.69 17.31
CA THR A 192 1.23 -6.26 17.70
C THR A 192 2.21 -6.36 16.54
N PHE A 193 1.73 -6.21 15.31
CA PHE A 193 2.47 -6.44 14.06
C PHE A 193 3.11 -7.83 13.97
N LEU A 194 2.66 -8.79 14.78
CA LEU A 194 3.09 -10.19 14.74
C LEU A 194 2.18 -10.98 13.78
N PRO A 195 2.68 -12.09 13.19
CA PRO A 195 1.85 -13.00 12.40
C PRO A 195 0.60 -13.42 13.17
N ASN A 196 -0.57 -13.44 12.55
CA ASN A 196 -1.84 -13.75 13.23
C ASN A 196 -2.24 -15.23 13.11
N GLU A 197 -3.46 -15.57 13.54
CA GLU A 197 -4.05 -16.91 13.43
C GLU A 197 -4.07 -17.48 12.00
N ASN A 198 -4.30 -16.64 10.98
CA ASN A 198 -4.27 -17.10 9.59
C ASN A 198 -2.86 -17.49 9.15
N SER A 199 -1.86 -16.72 9.59
CA SER A 199 -0.45 -17.08 9.39
C SER A 199 -0.09 -18.38 10.11
N LEU A 200 -0.60 -18.57 11.33
CA LEU A 200 -0.39 -19.81 12.09
C LEU A 200 -0.99 -21.02 11.36
N LYS A 201 -2.26 -20.93 10.93
CA LYS A 201 -2.93 -21.98 10.14
C LYS A 201 -2.14 -22.34 8.89
N ARG A 202 -1.65 -21.35 8.15
CA ARG A 202 -0.81 -21.56 6.96
C ARG A 202 0.53 -22.20 7.31
N PHE A 203 1.15 -21.79 8.42
CA PHE A 203 2.44 -22.29 8.85
C PHE A 203 2.41 -23.78 9.20
N ILE A 204 1.36 -24.21 9.89
CA ILE A 204 1.23 -25.60 10.37
C ILE A 204 0.89 -26.56 9.24
N ARG A 205 0.14 -26.12 8.22
CA ARG A 205 -0.21 -26.99 7.08
C ARG A 205 0.98 -27.59 6.35
N ALA A 206 2.17 -26.99 6.48
CA ALA A 206 3.37 -27.41 5.76
C ALA A 206 4.39 -28.15 6.64
N LYS A 207 4.10 -28.40 7.92
CA LYS A 207 5.06 -28.95 8.88
C LYS A 207 4.43 -30.00 9.78
N GLU A 208 5.17 -31.06 10.02
CA GLU A 208 4.84 -32.14 10.96
C GLU A 208 5.75 -32.04 12.20
N ASN A 209 5.31 -32.64 13.32
CA ASN A 209 6.05 -32.68 14.59
C ASN A 209 6.41 -31.30 15.15
N LEU A 210 5.43 -30.40 15.17
CA LEU A 210 5.55 -29.09 15.80
C LEU A 210 5.04 -29.13 17.22
N ASN A 211 5.78 -28.49 18.11
CA ASN A 211 5.35 -28.29 19.48
C ASN A 211 4.85 -26.84 19.66
N PHE A 212 3.73 -26.71 20.37
CA PHE A 212 3.02 -25.44 20.53
C PHE A 212 2.90 -25.08 22.00
N MET A 213 3.18 -23.82 22.30
CA MET A 213 2.96 -23.26 23.62
C MET A 213 2.10 -22.00 23.53
N LEU A 214 0.94 -22.02 24.20
CA LEU A 214 0.06 -20.87 24.31
C LEU A 214 0.41 -20.07 25.57
N LEU A 215 0.62 -18.78 25.38
CA LEU A 215 0.75 -17.78 26.42
C LEU A 215 -0.52 -16.95 26.46
N LYS A 216 -1.30 -17.13 27.52
CA LYS A 216 -2.57 -16.44 27.77
C LYS A 216 -2.39 -15.43 28.90
N PHE A 217 -2.92 -14.23 28.72
CA PHE A 217 -2.96 -13.24 29.78
C PHE A 217 -4.32 -13.30 30.46
N GLU A 218 -4.31 -13.53 31.76
CA GLU A 218 -5.50 -13.53 32.58
C GLU A 218 -5.89 -12.10 32.93
N LEU A 219 -7.19 -11.85 33.12
CA LEU A 219 -7.75 -10.55 33.49
C LEU A 219 -7.52 -9.43 32.47
N LEU A 220 -7.10 -9.76 31.24
CA LEU A 220 -6.91 -8.78 30.17
C LEU A 220 -8.25 -8.11 29.78
N ASP A 221 -9.36 -8.85 29.89
CA ASP A 221 -10.73 -8.36 29.67
C ASP A 221 -11.21 -7.38 30.75
N ASN A 222 -10.60 -7.43 31.95
CA ASN A 222 -10.95 -6.55 33.07
C ASN A 222 -10.25 -5.17 32.99
N LEU A 223 -9.24 -5.04 32.12
CA LEU A 223 -8.59 -3.77 31.86
C LEU A 223 -9.41 -2.92 30.88
N GLN A 224 -9.35 -1.60 31.03
CA GLN A 224 -9.91 -0.72 29.98
C GLN A 224 -9.22 -1.02 28.65
N GLU A 225 -9.99 -1.04 27.56
CA GLU A 225 -9.54 -1.45 26.22
C GLU A 225 -8.26 -0.75 25.77
N LYS A 226 -8.11 0.55 26.08
CA LYS A 226 -6.90 1.33 25.75
C LYS A 226 -5.65 0.81 26.46
N TYR A 227 -5.76 0.42 27.73
CA TYR A 227 -4.65 -0.12 28.51
C TYR A 227 -4.31 -1.55 28.08
N ALA A 228 -5.33 -2.38 27.82
CA ALA A 228 -5.15 -3.72 27.27
C ALA A 228 -4.37 -3.70 25.93
N ARG A 229 -4.75 -2.81 25.00
CA ARG A 229 -4.04 -2.64 23.72
C ARG A 229 -2.58 -2.19 23.91
N LEU A 230 -2.31 -1.27 24.83
CA LEU A 230 -0.94 -0.81 25.12
C LEU A 230 -0.10 -1.91 25.76
N TYR A 231 -0.69 -2.71 26.65
CA TYR A 231 -0.04 -3.84 27.28
C TYR A 231 0.36 -4.89 26.25
N LEU A 232 -0.58 -5.33 25.39
CA LEU A 232 -0.32 -6.28 24.31
C LEU A 232 0.77 -5.78 23.35
N LYS A 233 0.75 -4.50 22.99
CA LYS A 233 1.79 -3.90 22.13
C LYS A 233 3.17 -3.94 22.77
N LYS A 234 3.28 -3.67 24.08
CA LYS A 234 4.55 -3.75 24.80
C LYS A 234 5.02 -5.19 24.96
N MET A 235 4.13 -6.11 25.30
CA MET A 235 4.45 -7.53 25.37
C MET A 235 4.93 -8.06 24.03
N ALA A 236 4.23 -7.76 22.94
CA ALA A 236 4.68 -8.14 21.61
C ALA A 236 6.09 -7.63 21.28
N LYS A 237 6.44 -6.42 21.74
CA LYS A 237 7.80 -5.88 21.56
C LYS A 237 8.85 -6.68 22.35
N ILE A 238 8.53 -7.09 23.58
CA ILE A 238 9.41 -7.92 24.42
C ILE A 238 9.56 -9.32 23.78
N LEU A 239 8.45 -9.93 23.41
CA LEU A 239 8.41 -11.26 22.82
C LEU A 239 9.14 -11.33 21.47
N ARG A 240 9.16 -10.24 20.68
CA ARG A 240 9.97 -10.17 19.45
C ARG A 240 11.45 -10.43 19.66
N TYR A 241 12.02 -10.14 20.82
CA TYR A 241 13.43 -10.48 21.07
C TYR A 241 13.66 -11.99 21.09
N LEU A 242 12.63 -12.76 21.46
CA LEU A 242 12.62 -14.23 21.43
C LEU A 242 12.33 -14.79 20.04
N SER A 243 11.98 -13.96 19.05
CA SER A 243 11.61 -14.44 17.71
C SER A 243 12.77 -15.04 16.91
N LYS A 244 14.00 -14.99 17.44
CA LYS A 244 15.18 -15.64 16.84
C LYS A 244 15.09 -17.16 16.96
N ASP A 245 14.62 -17.64 18.11
CA ASP A 245 14.60 -19.07 18.43
C ASP A 245 13.19 -19.67 18.28
N TYR A 246 12.15 -18.84 18.29
CA TYR A 246 10.75 -19.26 18.25
C TYR A 246 9.96 -18.49 17.20
N LYS A 247 9.01 -19.15 16.52
CA LYS A 247 8.01 -18.45 15.72
C LYS A 247 6.84 -18.07 16.60
N ILE A 248 6.53 -16.78 16.62
CA ILE A 248 5.53 -16.20 17.53
C ILE A 248 4.35 -15.71 16.71
N PHE A 249 3.16 -16.15 17.08
CA PHE A 249 1.91 -15.76 16.45
C PHE A 249 1.00 -15.08 17.47
N SER A 250 0.33 -14.01 17.06
CA SER A 250 -0.70 -13.35 17.85
C SER A 250 -2.07 -13.97 17.56
N THR A 251 -2.81 -14.22 18.61
CA THR A 251 -4.16 -14.80 18.59
C THR A 251 -5.08 -13.97 19.46
N LYS A 252 -6.40 -14.15 19.33
CA LYS A 252 -7.38 -13.50 20.21
C LYS A 252 -7.16 -13.79 21.69
N PHE A 253 -6.59 -14.94 22.00
CA PHE A 253 -6.38 -15.42 23.37
C PHE A 253 -4.98 -15.11 23.93
N GLY A 254 -4.09 -14.50 23.14
CA GLY A 254 -2.72 -14.20 23.55
C GLY A 254 -1.69 -14.52 22.46
N PHE A 255 -0.56 -15.10 22.83
CA PHE A 255 0.53 -15.43 21.90
C PHE A 255 0.79 -16.93 21.84
N VAL A 256 0.99 -17.46 20.64
CA VAL A 256 1.36 -18.86 20.39
C VAL A 256 2.82 -18.89 19.96
N PHE A 257 3.62 -19.70 20.65
CA PHE A 257 4.99 -20.02 20.28
C PHE A 257 4.99 -21.36 19.57
N VAL A 258 5.72 -21.43 18.46
CA VAL A 258 5.89 -22.64 17.66
C VAL A 258 7.37 -22.93 17.52
N CYS A 259 7.75 -24.16 17.85
CA CYS A 259 9.11 -24.66 17.77
C CYS A 259 9.12 -26.10 17.26
N ASP A 260 10.18 -26.45 16.55
CA ASP A 260 10.41 -27.80 16.05
C ASP A 260 11.11 -28.69 17.12
N ASP A 261 11.62 -28.10 18.22
CA ASP A 261 12.46 -28.77 19.24
C ASP A 261 11.85 -28.65 20.65
N GLU A 262 11.66 -29.78 21.34
CA GLU A 262 11.11 -29.88 22.70
C GLU A 262 11.99 -29.18 23.74
N MET A 263 13.32 -29.28 23.61
CA MET A 263 14.29 -28.69 24.55
C MET A 263 14.23 -27.16 24.54
N LYS A 264 13.82 -26.57 23.42
CA LYS A 264 13.62 -25.11 23.34
C LYS A 264 12.35 -24.69 24.07
N ILE A 265 11.31 -25.52 24.09
CA ILE A 265 10.05 -25.13 24.75
C ILE A 265 10.19 -25.17 26.28
N SER A 266 10.94 -26.13 26.83
CA SER A 266 11.25 -26.11 28.26
C SER A 266 12.02 -24.85 28.66
N ASN A 267 12.99 -24.41 27.85
CA ASN A 267 13.67 -23.13 28.04
C ASN A 267 12.72 -21.92 27.94
N LEU A 268 11.72 -22.00 27.05
CA LEU A 268 10.69 -20.98 26.92
C LEU A 268 9.80 -20.88 28.16
N GLU A 269 9.50 -22.00 28.84
CA GLU A 269 8.80 -21.98 30.14
C GLU A 269 9.58 -21.21 31.21
N HIS A 270 10.90 -21.40 31.26
CA HIS A 270 11.77 -20.64 32.18
C HIS A 270 11.75 -19.14 31.88
N ILE A 271 11.83 -18.76 30.60
CA ILE A 271 11.76 -17.37 30.17
C ILE A 271 10.38 -16.77 30.50
N ILE A 272 9.30 -17.52 30.32
CA ILE A 272 7.95 -17.02 30.66
C ILE A 272 7.76 -16.90 32.17
N LYS A 273 8.32 -17.80 32.99
CA LYS A 273 8.34 -17.63 34.45
C LYS A 273 9.06 -16.33 34.84
N ALA A 274 10.15 -15.96 34.18
CA ALA A 274 10.78 -14.67 34.39
C ALA A 274 9.87 -13.49 33.97
N LEU A 275 9.15 -13.62 32.84
CA LEU A 275 8.19 -12.62 32.36
C LEU A 275 6.97 -12.44 33.29
N LYS A 276 6.52 -13.48 34.00
CA LYS A 276 5.42 -13.38 34.99
C LYS A 276 5.71 -12.34 36.08
N ASN A 277 6.98 -12.17 36.41
CA ASN A 277 7.41 -11.24 37.47
C ASN A 277 7.74 -9.84 36.93
N THR A 278 7.57 -9.60 35.62
CA THR A 278 7.88 -8.30 35.01
C THR A 278 6.68 -7.36 35.07
N GLU A 279 6.86 -6.23 35.76
CA GLU A 279 5.89 -5.13 35.74
C GLU A 279 6.05 -4.32 34.46
N ILE A 280 4.98 -4.20 33.69
CA ILE A 280 5.00 -3.35 32.50
C ILE A 280 4.54 -1.95 32.88
N LYS A 281 5.47 -1.00 32.87
CA LYS A 281 5.15 0.41 33.07
C LYS A 281 4.34 0.94 31.88
N ILE A 282 3.08 1.28 32.05
CA ILE A 282 2.23 1.92 31.03
C ILE A 282 1.92 3.34 31.50
N ARG A 283 2.52 4.34 30.84
CA ARG A 283 2.47 5.76 31.25
C ARG A 283 3.00 5.94 32.69
N LYS A 284 2.12 6.22 33.66
CA LYS A 284 2.42 6.40 35.09
C LYS A 284 2.11 5.16 35.93
N GLU A 285 1.36 4.20 35.40
CA GLU A 285 0.92 3.00 36.11
C GLU A 285 1.83 1.82 35.79
N ARG A 286 2.02 0.93 36.76
CA ARG A 286 2.70 -0.34 36.57
C ARG A 286 1.64 -1.43 36.61
N ILE A 287 1.50 -2.16 35.51
CA ILE A 287 0.50 -3.22 35.38
C ILE A 287 1.26 -4.54 35.29
N SER A 288 0.99 -5.42 36.24
CA SER A 288 1.32 -6.85 36.17
C SER A 288 0.02 -7.59 35.88
N LEU A 289 0.03 -8.45 34.86
CA LEU A 289 -1.08 -9.36 34.57
C LEU A 289 -0.61 -10.78 34.84
N PRO A 290 -1.44 -11.62 35.47
CA PRO A 290 -1.14 -13.03 35.57
C PRO A 290 -1.06 -13.64 34.17
N ILE A 291 -0.04 -14.46 33.93
CA ILE A 291 0.17 -15.17 32.66
C ILE A 291 -0.06 -16.65 32.91
N SER A 292 -1.01 -17.26 32.20
CA SER A 292 -1.11 -18.71 32.08
C SER A 292 -0.40 -19.21 30.83
N THR A 293 0.16 -20.41 30.96
CA THR A 293 0.87 -21.10 29.90
C THR A 293 0.26 -22.48 29.73
N LYS A 294 -0.06 -22.85 28.49
CA LYS A 294 -0.63 -24.16 28.18
C LYS A 294 0.10 -24.76 26.99
N MET A 295 0.64 -25.96 27.16
CA MET A 295 1.10 -26.79 26.05
C MET A 295 -0.10 -27.22 25.22
N LEU A 296 0.00 -27.10 23.90
CA LEU A 296 -1.07 -27.49 22.98
C LEU A 296 -0.56 -28.59 22.06
N ASP A 297 -1.26 -29.72 22.06
CA ASP A 297 -1.11 -30.72 21.01
C ASP A 297 -1.83 -30.23 19.74
N GLU A 298 -1.52 -30.82 18.58
CA GLU A 298 -2.14 -30.43 17.30
C GLU A 298 -3.68 -30.43 17.34
N LYS A 299 -4.29 -31.36 18.08
CA LYS A 299 -5.75 -31.40 18.29
C LYS A 299 -6.24 -30.21 19.11
N GLY A 300 -5.53 -29.85 20.18
CA GLY A 300 -5.86 -28.69 21.03
C GLY A 300 -5.70 -27.37 20.29
N LEU A 301 -4.72 -27.27 19.39
CA LEU A 301 -4.54 -26.12 18.53
C LEU A 301 -5.63 -25.99 17.45
N LYS A 302 -6.07 -27.11 16.84
CA LYS A 302 -7.18 -27.10 15.88
C LYS A 302 -8.48 -26.58 16.51
N VAL A 303 -8.79 -26.98 17.74
CA VAL A 303 -9.95 -26.48 18.50
C VAL A 303 -9.85 -24.98 18.81
N MET A 304 -8.64 -24.48 19.11
CA MET A 304 -8.43 -23.05 19.34
C MET A 304 -8.61 -22.20 18.07
N LEU A 305 -8.36 -22.80 16.90
CA LEU A 305 -8.35 -22.14 15.60
C LEU A 305 -9.68 -22.22 14.84
N THR A 306 -10.63 -23.06 15.27
CA THR A 306 -12.02 -23.14 14.78
C THR A 306 -12.91 -22.17 15.51
#